data_AF-A0A920LTG5-F1
#
_entry.id   AF-A0A920LTG5-F1
#
_cell.length_a   1.000
_cell.length_b   1.000
_cell.length_c   1.000
_cell.angle_alpha   90.00
_cell.angle_beta   90.00
_cell.angle_gamma   90.00
#
_symmetry.space_group_name_H-M   'P 1'
#
loop_
_entity.id
_entity.type
_entity.pdbx_description
1 polymer ?
#
loop_
_entity_poly.entity_id
_entity_poly.type
_entity_poly.pdbx_seq_one_letter_code
_entity_poly.pdbx_strand_id
1 'polypeptide(L)' 'MSVLNNLKNNIIVSKFVSWLEFSNTCRALNGLDDNTLSDIGIVRGQIPEFVADKMVANSNSKNENAA' A
#
# COMPACT_ATOMS: atom_id res chain seq x y z
N MET A 1 2.82 25.27 8.74
CA MET A 1 3.52 24.09 8.16
C MET A 1 4.29 23.24 9.19
N SER A 2 3.91 23.21 10.49
CA SER A 2 4.65 22.46 11.54
C SER A 2 3.95 21.17 12.02
N VAL A 3 2.62 21.07 11.85
CA VAL A 3 1.82 19.94 12.34
C VAL A 3 2.05 18.66 11.52
N LEU A 4 2.23 18.79 10.20
CA LEU A 4 2.51 17.68 9.28
C LEU A 4 3.83 16.95 9.61
N ASN A 5 4.84 17.66 10.13
CA ASN A 5 6.10 17.05 10.55
C ASN A 5 5.98 16.28 11.86
N ASN A 6 5.13 16.73 12.80
CA ASN A 6 4.92 16.02 14.06
C ASN A 6 4.11 14.71 13.88
N LEU A 7 3.16 14.69 12.94
CA LEU A 7 2.41 13.48 12.58
C LEU A 7 3.30 12.43 11.89
N LYS A 8 4.27 12.84 11.07
CA LYS A 8 5.25 11.94 10.46
C LYS A 8 6.13 11.21 11.48
N ASN A 9 6.37 11.81 12.64
CA ASN A 9 7.14 11.21 13.74
C ASN A 9 6.28 10.31 14.66
N ASN A 10 4.96 10.28 14.48
CA ASN A 10 4.08 9.46 15.30
C ASN A 10 3.89 8.08 14.65
N ILE A 11 4.66 7.11 15.16
CA ILE A 11 4.70 5.70 14.68
C ILE A 11 3.31 5.05 14.58
N ILE A 12 2.36 5.48 15.42
CA ILE A 12 1.00 4.93 15.46
C ILE A 12 0.18 5.48 14.29
N VAL A 13 0.24 6.78 14.05
CA VAL A 13 -0.45 7.44 12.94
C VAL A 13 0.11 6.96 11.61
N SER A 14 1.43 6.87 11.46
CA SER A 14 2.04 6.38 10.22
C SER A 14 1.63 4.93 9.92
N LYS A 15 1.67 4.04 10.92
CA LYS A 15 1.22 2.65 10.76
C LYS A 15 -0.26 2.55 10.40
N PHE A 16 -1.10 3.38 11.00
CA PHE A 16 -2.53 3.41 10.70
C PHE A 16 -2.79 3.89 9.27
N VAL A 17 -2.10 4.93 8.81
CA VAL A 17 -2.21 5.40 7.42
C VAL A 17 -1.78 4.31 6.43
N SER A 18 -0.66 3.62 6.69
CA SER A 18 -0.24 2.49 5.85
C SER A 18 -1.26 1.35 5.84
N TRP A 19 -1.91 1.06 6.97
CA TRP A 19 -2.97 0.06 7.01
C TRP A 19 -4.21 0.48 6.21
N LEU A 20 -4.61 1.77 6.28
CA LEU A 20 -5.71 2.30 5.48
C LEU A 20 -5.41 2.21 3.97
N GLU A 21 -4.20 2.56 3.56
CA GLU A 21 -3.73 2.46 2.17
C GLU A 21 -3.75 0.99 1.69
N PHE A 22 -3.27 0.06 2.51
CA PHE A 22 -3.34 -1.37 2.24
C PHE A 22 -4.78 -1.85 2.03
N SER A 23 -5.67 -1.52 2.97
CA SER A 23 -7.07 -1.94 2.92
C SER A 23 -7.81 -1.36 1.72
N ASN A 24 -7.56 -0.11 1.39
CA ASN A 24 -8.17 0.54 0.23
C ASN A 24 -7.70 -0.09 -1.09
N THR A 25 -6.41 -0.39 -1.21
CA THR A 25 -5.86 -1.06 -2.39
C THR A 25 -6.42 -2.48 -2.55
N CYS A 26 -6.50 -3.24 -1.46
CA CYS A 26 -7.12 -4.56 -1.47
C CYS A 26 -8.59 -4.49 -1.90
N ARG A 27 -9.34 -3.49 -1.42
CA ARG A 27 -10.75 -3.29 -1.78
C ARG A 27 -10.93 -2.90 -3.24
N ALA A 28 -10.06 -2.04 -3.77
CA ALA A 28 -10.06 -1.66 -5.17
C ALA A 28 -9.79 -2.86 -6.09
N LEU A 29 -8.78 -3.68 -5.78
CA LEU A 29 -8.48 -4.90 -6.54
C LEU A 29 -9.59 -5.94 -6.44
N ASN A 30 -10.23 -6.08 -5.27
CA ASN A 30 -11.41 -6.93 -5.12
C ASN A 30 -12.64 -6.42 -5.89
N GLY A 31 -12.66 -5.14 -6.30
CA GLY A 31 -13.69 -4.59 -7.17
C GLY A 31 -13.47 -4.90 -8.65
N LEU A 32 -12.31 -5.42 -9.05
CA LEU A 32 -12.01 -5.79 -10.43
C LEU A 32 -12.62 -7.16 -10.77
N ASP A 33 -12.88 -7.34 -12.07
CA ASP A 33 -13.29 -8.64 -12.61
C ASP A 33 -12.11 -9.63 -12.61
N ASP A 34 -12.42 -10.91 -12.54
CA ASP A 34 -11.40 -11.97 -12.47
C ASP A 34 -10.56 -12.04 -13.75
N ASN A 35 -11.09 -11.64 -14.91
CA ASN A 35 -10.30 -11.52 -16.14
C ASN A 35 -9.25 -10.41 -16.03
N THR A 36 -9.61 -9.28 -15.43
CA THR A 36 -8.68 -8.16 -15.20
C THR A 36 -7.62 -8.53 -14.16
N LEU A 37 -8.01 -9.26 -13.10
CA LEU A 37 -7.03 -9.81 -12.14
C LEU A 37 -6.06 -10.79 -12.84
N SER A 38 -6.60 -11.65 -13.70
CA SER A 38 -5.80 -12.61 -14.49
C SER A 38 -4.86 -11.91 -15.47
N ASP A 39 -5.26 -10.79 -16.08
CA ASP A 39 -4.41 -10.00 -16.98
C ASP A 39 -3.21 -9.38 -16.24
N ILE A 40 -3.41 -8.97 -14.99
CA ILE A 40 -2.36 -8.51 -14.08
C ILE A 40 -1.51 -9.69 -13.54
N GLY A 41 -1.93 -10.93 -13.80
CA GLY A 41 -1.23 -12.14 -13.40
C GLY A 41 -1.43 -12.52 -11.92
N ILE A 42 -2.53 -12.10 -11.31
CA ILE A 42 -2.85 -12.41 -9.91
C ILE A 42 -4.23 -13.07 -9.78
N VAL A 43 -4.42 -13.92 -8.78
CA VAL A 43 -5.75 -14.41 -8.41
C VAL A 43 -6.27 -13.70 -7.16
N ARG A 44 -7.60 -13.68 -6.98
CA ARG A 44 -8.28 -12.95 -5.89
C ARG A 44 -7.75 -13.30 -4.49
N GLY A 45 -7.37 -14.56 -4.25
CA GLY A 45 -6.75 -15.01 -3.01
C GLY A 45 -5.35 -14.46 -2.75
N GLN A 46 -4.63 -14.03 -3.79
CA GLN A 46 -3.27 -13.48 -3.70
C GLN A 46 -3.24 -11.96 -3.51
N ILE A 47 -4.39 -11.28 -3.63
CA ILE A 47 -4.48 -9.81 -3.49
C ILE A 47 -3.79 -9.31 -2.20
N PRO A 48 -4.03 -9.89 -1.00
CA PRO A 48 -3.41 -9.40 0.22
C PRO A 48 -1.88 -9.48 0.19
N GLU A 49 -1.33 -10.59 -0.31
CA GLU A 49 0.11 -10.82 -0.39
C GLU A 49 0.75 -9.90 -1.43
N PHE A 50 0.12 -9.78 -2.61
CA PHE A 50 0.57 -8.90 -3.68
C PHE A 50 0.63 -7.43 -3.25
N VAL A 51 -0.41 -6.93 -2.57
CA VAL A 51 -0.45 -5.54 -2.10
C VAL A 51 0.61 -5.29 -1.03
N ALA A 52 0.80 -6.23 -0.10
CA ALA A 52 1.82 -6.11 0.94
C ALA A 52 3.23 -6.00 0.35
N ASP A 53 3.58 -6.86 -0.61
CA ASP A 53 4.88 -6.85 -1.29
C ASP A 53 5.13 -5.50 -2.01
N LYS A 54 4.14 -5.00 -2.76
CA LYS A 54 4.25 -3.72 -3.46
C LYS A 54 4.35 -2.51 -2.51
N MET A 55 3.67 -2.52 -1.37
CA MET A 55 3.78 -1.43 -0.39
C MET A 55 5.16 -1.38 0.27
N VAL A 56 5.77 -2.54 0.54
CA VAL A 56 7.15 -2.62 1.06
C VAL A 56 8.14 -2.11 0.01
N ALA A 57 8.04 -2.59 -1.23
CA ALA A 57 8.91 -2.14 -2.32
C ALA A 57 8.82 -0.61 -2.57
N ASN A 58 7.62 -0.04 -2.50
CA ASN A 58 7.41 1.42 -2.64
C ASN A 58 7.99 2.22 -1.46
N SER A 59 7.99 1.65 -0.26
CA SER A 59 8.60 2.30 0.92
C SER A 59 10.12 2.38 0.80
N ASN A 60 10.75 1.36 0.21
CA ASN A 60 12.21 1.32 -0.01
C ASN A 60 12.65 2.29 -1.10
N SER A 61 11.96 2.34 -2.25
CA SER A 61 12.29 3.25 -3.36
C SER A 61 12.13 4.74 -3.01
N LYS A 62 11.26 5.05 -2.05
CA LYS A 62 11.04 6.42 -1.55
C LYS A 62 12.17 6.91 -0.63
N ASN A 63 12.92 5.99 -0.03
CA ASN A 63 14.10 6.31 0.79
C ASN A 63 15.34 6.56 -0.08
N GLU A 64 15.49 5.83 -1.18
CA GLU A 64 16.64 5.96 -2.11
C GLU A 64 16.63 7.27 -2.91
N ASN A 65 15.45 7.82 -3.21
CA ASN A 65 15.30 9.11 -3.90
C ASN A 65 15.35 10.33 -2.96
N ALA A 66 15.57 10.12 -1.66
CA ALA A 66 15.64 11.17 -0.64
C ALA A 66 17.05 11.35 -0.04
N ALA A 67 18.05 10.64 -0.59
CA ALA A 67 19.46 10.70 -0.19
C ALA A 67 20.31 11.50 -1.18
#